data_AF-A0A737Y010-F1
#
_entry.id   AF-A0A737Y010-F1
#
_cell.length_a   1.000
_cell.length_b   1.000
_cell.length_c   1.000
_cell.angle_alpha   90.00
_cell.angle_beta   90.00
_cell.angle_gamma   90.00
#
_symmetry.space_group_name_H-M   'P 1'
#
loop_
_entity.id
_entity.type
_entity.pdbx_description
1 polymer ?
#
loop_
_entity_poly.entity_id
_entity_poly.type
_entity_poly.pdbx_seq_one_letter_code
_entity_poly.pdbx_strand_id
1 'polypeptide(L)'
;MRKHIAHQSYDYNYRVTGADLLPGGVSISANNRPTVSEGKRDLTSPDANKTNSHDEMPPIPPVDYNATLHKGEIVGKGGNAIVYADKDDDTKVLKIFTIPQLHEEVEHEVECFNTYYGKGSADIIYNNNDISGIKMTRIQGEAVIYAKNLPPHAEQAIYDMFDRLERNNILFVDTTETNVLYDRDTNRFNPIDISSYNLKHTDSKDRQDSIIESYIGGKNYLINTVLNKIE
;
A
#
# COMPACT_ATOMS: atom_id res chain seq x y z
N MET A 1 -33.73 27.84 4.43
CA MET A 1 -32.40 27.92 5.08
C MET A 1 -31.75 26.54 4.97
N ARG A 2 -30.85 26.34 4.00
CA ARG A 2 -30.06 25.10 3.84
C ARG A 2 -28.70 25.32 4.51
N LYS A 3 -28.34 24.44 5.46
CA LYS A 3 -27.02 24.45 6.11
C LYS A 3 -25.99 23.86 5.15
N HIS A 4 -24.94 24.63 4.84
CA HIS A 4 -23.74 24.13 4.17
C HIS A 4 -22.94 23.28 5.15
N ILE A 5 -22.70 22.02 4.80
CA ILE A 5 -21.70 21.16 5.43
C ILE A 5 -20.40 21.37 4.65
N ALA A 6 -19.38 21.91 5.30
CA ALA A 6 -18.06 22.05 4.73
C ALA A 6 -17.36 20.68 4.80
N HIS A 7 -17.07 20.09 3.63
CA HIS A 7 -16.11 19.00 3.53
C HIS A 7 -14.71 19.62 3.53
N GLN A 8 -13.93 19.39 4.60
CA GLN A 8 -12.49 19.68 4.59
C GLN A 8 -11.80 18.56 3.80
N SER A 9 -11.28 18.89 2.61
CA SER A 9 -10.41 18.03 1.82
C SER A 9 -8.97 18.19 2.31
N TYR A 10 -8.32 17.09 2.69
CA TYR A 10 -6.90 17.06 3.03
C TYR A 10 -6.07 16.76 1.78
N ASP A 11 -5.09 17.62 1.52
CA ASP A 11 -4.20 17.56 0.35
C ASP A 11 -2.87 16.86 0.71
N TYR A 12 -2.65 15.64 0.20
CA TYR A 12 -1.39 14.92 0.37
C TYR A 12 -0.47 15.08 -0.86
N ASN A 13 0.76 15.57 -0.63
CA ASN A 13 1.81 15.65 -1.65
C ASN A 13 2.95 14.67 -1.26
N TYR A 14 3.13 13.60 -2.04
CA TYR A 14 4.19 12.60 -1.83
C TYR A 14 5.50 13.09 -2.47
N ARG A 15 6.62 13.05 -1.74
CA ARG A 15 7.96 13.45 -2.20
C ARG A 15 8.92 12.27 -2.15
N VAL A 16 9.30 11.74 -3.31
CA VAL A 16 10.24 10.63 -3.46
C VAL A 16 11.63 11.01 -2.90
N THR A 17 12.16 10.24 -1.94
CA THR A 17 13.59 10.27 -1.58
C THR A 17 14.23 8.90 -1.74
N GLY A 18 15.46 8.87 -2.27
CA GLY A 18 16.16 7.64 -2.65
C GLY A 18 16.69 6.81 -1.48
N ALA A 19 16.82 5.51 -1.71
CA ALA A 19 17.31 4.49 -0.78
C ALA A 19 18.85 4.41 -0.73
N ASP A 20 19.44 4.31 0.47
CA ASP A 20 20.86 3.96 0.66
C ASP A 20 21.03 2.46 0.93
N LEU A 21 22.12 1.86 0.43
CA LEU A 21 22.34 0.41 0.33
C LEU A 21 23.30 -0.13 1.41
N LEU A 22 22.99 -1.31 1.97
CA LEU A 22 23.94 -2.15 2.74
C LEU A 22 24.30 -3.42 1.96
N PRO A 23 25.51 -3.99 2.15
CA PRO A 23 25.94 -5.19 1.43
C PRO A 23 25.14 -6.42 1.88
N GLY A 24 24.62 -7.19 0.92
CA GLY A 24 23.89 -8.45 1.17
C GLY A 24 22.48 -8.55 0.58
N GLY A 25 22.06 -7.63 -0.30
CA GLY A 25 20.73 -7.69 -0.92
C GLY A 25 19.61 -7.20 -0.01
N VAL A 26 19.83 -6.08 0.68
CA VAL A 26 18.82 -5.39 1.49
C VAL A 26 18.68 -3.96 0.96
N SER A 27 17.45 -3.55 0.64
CA SER A 27 17.13 -2.19 0.20
C SER A 27 16.42 -1.40 1.29
N ILE A 28 16.75 -0.12 1.43
CA ILE A 28 16.21 0.78 2.46
C ILE A 28 15.39 1.88 1.77
N SER A 29 14.07 1.72 1.56
CA SER A 29 13.27 2.83 0.98
C SER A 29 13.18 4.01 1.96
N ALA A 30 13.61 5.20 1.54
CA ALA A 30 13.55 6.44 2.31
C ALA A 30 12.25 7.20 1.99
N ASN A 31 11.28 7.06 2.91
CA ASN A 31 10.18 7.96 3.27
C ASN A 31 9.57 8.92 2.22
N ASN A 32 8.24 8.86 2.08
CA ASN A 32 7.41 10.04 1.79
C ASN A 32 6.91 10.64 3.12
N ARG A 33 7.21 11.91 3.41
CA ARG A 33 6.58 12.65 4.53
C ARG A 33 5.90 13.93 4.01
N PRO A 34 4.60 14.14 4.25
CA PRO A 34 3.97 15.45 4.12
C PRO A 34 4.27 16.32 5.35
N THR A 35 4.56 17.61 5.14
CA THR A 35 4.65 18.62 6.21
C THR A 35 3.26 19.17 6.55
N VAL A 36 2.84 19.10 7.83
CA VAL A 36 1.59 19.70 8.34
C VAL A 36 1.91 20.87 9.28
N SER A 37 1.24 22.01 9.12
CA SER A 37 1.20 23.13 10.07
C SER A 37 0.05 22.95 11.06
N GLU A 38 0.36 23.00 12.36
CA GLU A 38 -0.60 22.73 13.44
C GLU A 38 -1.64 23.85 13.64
N GLY A 39 -2.90 23.44 13.85
CA GLY A 39 -3.99 24.29 14.33
C GLY A 39 -4.83 23.58 15.40
N LYS A 40 -4.55 23.88 16.68
CA LYS A 40 -5.31 23.48 17.88
C LYS A 40 -6.79 23.80 17.78
N ARG A 41 -7.67 22.90 18.26
CA ARG A 41 -8.93 23.25 18.98
C ARG A 41 -9.35 22.18 20.00
N ASP A 42 -10.06 22.66 21.01
CA ASP A 42 -10.35 22.10 22.33
C ASP A 42 -11.89 22.10 22.57
N LEU A 43 -12.35 21.38 23.61
CA LEU A 43 -13.61 21.51 24.38
C LEU A 43 -14.87 20.61 24.13
N THR A 44 -15.07 19.64 25.04
CA THR A 44 -16.22 19.36 25.97
C THR A 44 -17.72 19.23 25.56
N SER A 45 -18.31 18.01 25.73
CA SER A 45 -19.56 17.52 26.45
C SER A 45 -20.96 18.23 26.40
N PRO A 46 -22.13 17.65 26.87
CA PRO A 46 -22.65 16.25 27.02
C PRO A 46 -24.19 16.02 26.75
N ASP A 47 -24.68 14.76 26.89
CA ASP A 47 -26.05 14.23 27.28
C ASP A 47 -27.32 14.44 26.39
N ALA A 48 -28.38 13.59 26.28
CA ALA A 48 -28.79 12.28 26.85
C ALA A 48 -30.05 11.65 26.13
N ASN A 49 -30.10 10.31 26.08
CA ASN A 49 -31.20 9.35 26.43
C ASN A 49 -32.45 8.94 25.57
N LYS A 50 -32.71 7.59 25.65
CA LYS A 50 -33.94 6.72 25.58
C LYS A 50 -34.38 6.06 24.25
N THR A 51 -34.10 4.76 24.00
CA THR A 51 -34.81 3.45 24.34
C THR A 51 -36.15 3.21 23.59
N ASN A 52 -36.45 2.12 22.84
CA ASN A 52 -36.39 0.66 23.12
C ASN A 52 -36.62 -0.25 21.87
N SER A 53 -35.91 -1.40 21.81
CA SER A 53 -36.30 -2.83 21.54
C SER A 53 -37.15 -3.23 20.30
N HIS A 54 -37.00 -4.35 19.57
CA HIS A 54 -36.42 -5.69 19.75
C HIS A 54 -36.16 -6.34 18.37
N ASP A 55 -35.00 -6.96 18.15
CA ASP A 55 -34.75 -8.21 17.40
C ASP A 55 -33.23 -8.44 17.36
N GLU A 56 -32.65 -8.84 18.49
CA GLU A 56 -31.22 -9.18 18.55
C GLU A 56 -31.01 -10.64 18.16
N MET A 57 -30.58 -10.82 16.92
CA MET A 57 -29.80 -11.98 16.48
C MET A 57 -28.67 -12.23 17.51
N PRO A 58 -28.38 -13.49 17.90
CA PRO A 58 -27.37 -13.76 18.90
C PRO A 58 -26.07 -13.05 18.52
N PRO A 59 -25.42 -12.32 19.44
CA PRO A 59 -24.18 -11.63 19.13
C PRO A 59 -23.19 -12.66 18.60
N ILE A 60 -22.74 -12.44 17.37
CA ILE A 60 -21.58 -13.15 16.83
C ILE A 60 -20.49 -13.00 17.90
N PRO A 61 -19.92 -14.10 18.41
CA PRO A 61 -18.92 -14.00 19.46
C PRO A 61 -17.85 -13.01 18.99
N PRO A 62 -17.44 -12.04 19.84
CA PRO A 62 -16.35 -11.15 19.48
C PRO A 62 -15.14 -12.02 19.19
N VAL A 63 -14.73 -12.04 17.92
CA VAL A 63 -13.50 -12.67 17.51
C VAL A 63 -12.40 -11.87 18.20
N ASP A 64 -11.72 -12.50 19.15
CA ASP A 64 -10.57 -11.91 19.80
C ASP A 64 -9.42 -11.87 18.80
N TYR A 65 -9.28 -10.73 18.10
CA TYR A 65 -8.17 -10.49 17.18
C TYR A 65 -6.82 -10.32 17.90
N ASN A 66 -6.76 -10.47 19.24
CA ASN A 66 -5.49 -10.69 19.94
C ASN A 66 -4.90 -12.08 19.66
N ALA A 67 -5.30 -12.75 18.56
CA ALA A 67 -4.51 -13.81 17.95
C ALA A 67 -3.08 -13.31 17.85
N THR A 68 -2.26 -13.79 18.79
CA THR A 68 -0.85 -13.45 18.93
C THR A 68 -0.24 -13.65 17.55
N LEU A 69 0.12 -12.57 16.84
CA LEU A 69 0.65 -12.68 15.49
C LEU A 69 1.89 -13.57 15.51
N HIS A 70 1.79 -14.78 14.97
CA HIS A 70 2.90 -15.71 14.98
C HIS A 70 3.86 -15.39 13.83
N LYS A 71 4.75 -14.45 14.08
CA LYS A 71 5.74 -13.99 13.10
C LYS A 71 6.75 -15.10 12.80
N GLY A 72 6.89 -15.38 11.50
CA GLY A 72 7.90 -16.22 10.88
C GLY A 72 9.24 -15.53 10.68
N GLU A 73 9.99 -16.02 9.72
CA GLU A 73 11.19 -15.37 9.20
C GLU A 73 10.87 -14.00 8.57
N ILE A 74 11.90 -13.17 8.47
CA ILE A 74 11.79 -11.88 7.78
C ILE A 74 11.87 -12.13 6.27
N VAL A 75 10.85 -11.68 5.55
CA VAL A 75 10.78 -11.77 4.08
C VAL A 75 11.15 -10.46 3.40
N GLY A 76 11.03 -9.34 4.11
CA GLY A 76 11.35 -8.02 3.59
C GLY A 76 11.46 -6.96 4.68
N LYS A 77 12.12 -5.84 4.36
CA LYS A 77 12.23 -4.66 5.24
C LYS A 77 12.09 -3.41 4.39
N GLY A 78 11.32 -2.45 4.87
CA GLY A 78 11.22 -1.10 4.32
C GLY A 78 11.48 -0.04 5.40
N GLY A 79 11.40 1.24 5.04
CA GLY A 79 11.64 2.33 5.99
C GLY A 79 10.64 2.36 7.16
N ASN A 80 9.39 1.94 6.91
CA ASN A 80 8.29 2.04 7.88
C ASN A 80 7.83 0.69 8.44
N ALA A 81 8.31 -0.43 7.90
CA ALA A 81 7.80 -1.75 8.24
C ALA A 81 8.83 -2.87 8.07
N ILE A 82 8.62 -3.95 8.82
CA ILE A 82 9.28 -5.23 8.59
C ILE A 82 8.20 -6.23 8.19
N VAL A 83 8.45 -6.98 7.11
CA VAL A 83 7.54 -8.00 6.60
C VAL A 83 8.02 -9.36 7.08
N TYR A 84 7.14 -10.08 7.75
CA TYR A 84 7.38 -11.45 8.25
C TYR A 84 6.51 -12.44 7.48
N ALA A 85 6.96 -13.68 7.33
CA ALA A 85 6.04 -14.76 7.00
C ALA A 85 5.02 -14.94 8.13
N ASP A 86 3.80 -15.34 7.78
CA ASP A 86 2.80 -15.75 8.76
C ASP A 86 2.99 -17.25 9.07
N LYS A 87 3.25 -17.60 10.34
CA LYS A 87 3.44 -19.01 10.72
C LYS A 87 2.14 -19.80 10.70
N ASP A 88 1.00 -19.12 10.79
CA ASP A 88 -0.30 -19.77 10.83
C ASP A 88 -0.87 -19.98 9.42
N ASP A 89 -0.32 -19.31 8.41
CA ASP A 89 -0.79 -19.34 7.03
C ASP A 89 0.37 -19.04 6.05
N ASP A 90 0.89 -20.08 5.39
CA ASP A 90 2.04 -19.97 4.47
C ASP A 90 1.73 -19.16 3.20
N THR A 91 0.44 -18.91 2.92
CA THR A 91 -0.02 -18.06 1.82
C THR A 91 -0.03 -16.57 2.19
N LYS A 92 0.31 -16.22 3.43
CA LYS A 92 0.23 -14.85 3.96
C LYS A 92 1.57 -14.35 4.50
N VAL A 93 1.67 -13.03 4.56
CA VAL A 93 2.75 -12.28 5.20
C VAL A 93 2.17 -11.19 6.08
N LEU A 94 2.97 -10.74 7.05
CA LEU A 94 2.63 -9.73 8.04
C LEU A 94 3.58 -8.53 7.87
N LYS A 95 3.12 -7.44 7.24
CA LYS A 95 3.84 -6.15 7.21
C LYS A 95 3.55 -5.42 8.52
N ILE A 96 4.50 -5.48 9.45
CA ILE A 96 4.37 -4.87 10.78
C ILE A 96 5.06 -3.52 10.78
N PHE A 97 4.32 -2.46 11.10
CA PHE A 97 4.84 -1.11 11.11
C PHE A 97 5.81 -0.90 12.28
N THR A 98 6.92 -0.22 12.02
CA THR A 98 7.94 0.13 13.02
C THR A 98 7.78 1.56 13.54
N ILE A 99 6.97 2.37 12.86
CA ILE A 99 6.58 3.73 13.25
C ILE A 99 5.07 3.91 13.01
N PRO A 100 4.40 4.81 13.74
CA PRO A 100 2.97 5.11 13.50
C PRO A 100 2.71 5.50 12.04
N GLN A 101 1.62 4.98 11.47
CA GLN A 101 1.15 5.33 10.12
C GLN A 101 -0.17 6.11 10.20
N LEU A 102 -0.47 6.91 9.18
CA LEU A 102 -1.79 7.54 9.07
C LEU A 102 -2.82 6.49 8.66
N HIS A 103 -4.01 6.56 9.27
CA HIS A 103 -5.09 5.60 9.02
C HIS A 103 -5.48 5.56 7.54
N GLU A 104 -5.67 6.72 6.93
CA GLU A 104 -6.05 6.88 5.53
C GLU A 104 -5.01 6.29 4.56
N GLU A 105 -3.71 6.37 4.90
CA GLU A 105 -2.63 5.79 4.07
C GLU A 105 -2.69 4.26 4.09
N VAL A 106 -2.92 3.67 5.27
CA VAL A 106 -3.00 2.21 5.43
C VAL A 106 -4.28 1.66 4.80
N GLU A 107 -5.42 2.35 4.98
CA GLU A 107 -6.66 1.97 4.30
C GLU A 107 -6.51 2.01 2.78
N HIS A 108 -5.87 3.05 2.24
CA HIS A 108 -5.61 3.18 0.80
C HIS A 108 -4.68 2.08 0.26
N GLU A 109 -3.63 1.71 1.00
CA GLU A 109 -2.73 0.61 0.63
C GLU A 109 -3.50 -0.72 0.59
N VAL A 110 -4.30 -1.01 1.63
CA VAL A 110 -5.12 -2.23 1.70
C VAL A 110 -6.18 -2.26 0.60
N GLU A 111 -6.83 -1.12 0.29
CA GLU A 111 -7.80 -1.02 -0.80
C GLU A 111 -7.15 -1.27 -2.16
N CYS A 112 -5.99 -0.66 -2.43
CA CYS A 112 -5.24 -0.86 -3.68
C CYS A 112 -4.82 -2.33 -3.83
N PHE A 113 -4.31 -2.94 -2.76
CA PHE A 113 -3.89 -4.34 -2.79
C PHE A 113 -5.05 -5.30 -3.03
N ASN A 114 -6.19 -5.08 -2.34
CA ASN A 114 -7.41 -5.84 -2.57
C ASN A 114 -8.02 -5.61 -3.96
N THR A 115 -7.87 -4.42 -4.52
CA THR A 115 -8.34 -4.13 -5.88
C THR A 115 -7.50 -4.87 -6.91
N TYR A 116 -6.17 -4.91 -6.75
CA TYR A 116 -5.27 -5.55 -7.69
C TYR A 116 -5.29 -7.09 -7.60
N TYR A 117 -5.23 -7.64 -6.38
CA TYR A 117 -5.13 -9.09 -6.14
C TYR A 117 -6.47 -9.78 -5.82
N GLY A 118 -7.53 -9.01 -5.60
CA GLY A 118 -8.86 -9.50 -5.25
C GLY A 118 -9.19 -9.29 -3.78
N LYS A 119 -10.49 -9.16 -3.48
CA LYS A 119 -11.01 -8.90 -2.13
C LYS A 119 -10.54 -9.97 -1.13
N GLY A 120 -10.04 -9.53 0.03
CA GLY A 120 -9.49 -10.42 1.08
C GLY A 120 -8.02 -10.78 0.87
N SER A 121 -7.36 -10.12 -0.08
CA SER A 121 -5.90 -10.24 -0.26
C SER A 121 -5.13 -9.46 0.79
N ALA A 122 -5.70 -8.43 1.41
CA ALA A 122 -5.08 -7.69 2.51
C ALA A 122 -6.12 -7.25 3.55
N ASP A 123 -5.71 -7.23 4.82
CA ASP A 123 -6.48 -6.78 5.97
C ASP A 123 -5.59 -5.99 6.95
N ILE A 124 -6.16 -4.97 7.59
CA ILE A 124 -5.47 -4.16 8.59
C ILE A 124 -5.35 -4.94 9.91
N ILE A 125 -4.18 -4.90 10.52
CA ILE A 125 -3.90 -5.47 11.83
C ILE A 125 -3.98 -4.37 12.89
N TYR A 126 -4.87 -4.54 13.87
CA TYR A 126 -5.03 -3.62 14.99
C TYR A 126 -4.39 -4.17 16.27
N ASN A 127 -3.82 -3.28 17.08
CA ASN A 127 -3.37 -3.55 18.44
C ASN A 127 -3.90 -2.43 19.35
N ASN A 128 -4.75 -2.76 20.33
CA ASN A 128 -5.40 -1.78 21.21
C ASN A 128 -6.08 -0.61 20.46
N ASN A 129 -6.76 -0.92 19.35
CA ASN A 129 -7.39 0.03 18.40
C ASN A 129 -6.43 0.88 17.57
N ASP A 130 -5.11 0.77 17.76
CA ASP A 130 -4.12 1.41 16.90
C ASP A 130 -3.74 0.49 15.75
N ILE A 131 -3.51 1.07 14.57
CA ILE A 131 -2.99 0.31 13.43
C ILE A 131 -1.56 -0.13 13.74
N SER A 132 -1.32 -1.44 13.62
CA SER A 132 -0.02 -2.06 13.89
C SER A 132 0.62 -2.72 12.68
N GLY A 133 -0.15 -2.98 11.62
CA GLY A 133 0.36 -3.59 10.40
C GLY A 133 -0.73 -3.94 9.39
N ILE A 134 -0.33 -4.70 8.38
CA ILE A 134 -1.18 -5.28 7.34
C ILE A 134 -0.86 -6.76 7.23
N LYS A 135 -1.89 -7.62 7.28
CA LYS A 135 -1.79 -9.03 6.88
C LYS A 135 -2.19 -9.11 5.41
N MET A 136 -1.34 -9.68 4.56
CA MET A 136 -1.60 -9.72 3.12
C MET A 136 -1.12 -11.01 2.46
N THR A 137 -1.64 -11.29 1.26
CA THR A 137 -1.24 -12.42 0.42
C THR A 137 0.25 -12.36 0.11
N ARG A 138 0.93 -13.49 0.28
CA ARG A 138 2.32 -13.67 -0.10
C ARG A 138 2.43 -13.67 -1.63
N ILE A 139 3.09 -12.65 -2.16
CA ILE A 139 3.31 -12.50 -3.59
C ILE A 139 4.54 -13.30 -4.01
N GLN A 140 4.40 -14.06 -5.10
CA GLN A 140 5.48 -14.87 -5.67
C GLN A 140 6.37 -14.05 -6.60
N GLY A 141 7.64 -14.45 -6.67
CA GLY A 141 8.63 -13.90 -7.57
C GLY A 141 9.90 -13.42 -6.87
N GLU A 142 10.90 -13.09 -7.68
CA GLU A 142 12.16 -12.49 -7.27
C GLU A 142 12.07 -10.97 -7.45
N ALA A 143 12.58 -10.18 -6.50
CA ALA A 143 12.55 -8.72 -6.65
C ALA A 143 13.33 -8.27 -7.89
N VAL A 144 12.77 -7.34 -8.66
CA VAL A 144 13.33 -6.89 -9.95
C VAL A 144 14.76 -6.35 -9.79
N ILE A 145 15.07 -5.76 -8.64
CA ILE A 145 16.43 -5.31 -8.31
C ILE A 145 17.47 -6.44 -8.41
N TYR A 146 17.11 -7.67 -8.03
CA TYR A 146 17.99 -8.84 -8.08
C TYR A 146 17.86 -9.64 -9.38
N ALA A 147 16.73 -9.51 -10.06
CA ALA A 147 16.52 -10.16 -11.33
C ALA A 147 17.58 -9.74 -12.35
N LYS A 148 18.24 -10.74 -12.91
CA LYS A 148 19.19 -10.64 -14.03
C LYS A 148 18.71 -11.55 -15.16
N ASN A 149 19.08 -11.22 -16.39
CA ASN A 149 18.84 -12.09 -17.54
C ASN A 149 17.35 -12.45 -17.64
N LEU A 150 16.53 -11.41 -17.68
CA LEU A 150 15.10 -11.55 -17.91
C LEU A 150 14.90 -12.10 -19.32
N PRO A 151 13.95 -13.03 -19.51
CA PRO A 151 13.69 -13.57 -20.84
C PRO A 151 13.06 -12.50 -21.74
N PRO A 152 13.16 -12.61 -23.08
CA PRO A 152 12.57 -11.65 -24.03
C PRO A 152 11.07 -11.38 -23.80
N HIS A 153 10.32 -12.39 -23.38
CA HIS A 153 8.88 -12.26 -23.11
C HIS A 153 8.55 -11.50 -21.80
N ALA A 154 9.55 -11.11 -21.00
CA ALA A 154 9.36 -10.24 -19.84
C ALA A 154 9.00 -8.80 -20.26
N GLU A 155 9.36 -8.37 -21.47
CA GLU A 155 8.94 -7.07 -22.01
C GLU A 155 7.41 -6.95 -22.02
N GLN A 156 6.72 -7.93 -22.58
CA GLN A 156 5.26 -7.90 -22.59
C GLN A 156 4.68 -7.97 -21.16
N ALA A 157 5.30 -8.74 -20.27
CA ALA A 157 4.82 -8.92 -18.91
C ALA A 157 4.84 -7.62 -18.08
N ILE A 158 5.82 -6.73 -18.29
CA ILE A 158 5.87 -5.45 -17.58
C ILE A 158 4.79 -4.48 -18.11
N TYR A 159 4.53 -4.47 -19.41
CA TYR A 159 3.39 -3.72 -19.97
C TYR A 159 2.07 -4.25 -19.41
N ASP A 160 1.89 -5.57 -19.40
CA ASP A 160 0.68 -6.21 -18.88
C ASP A 160 0.45 -5.90 -17.39
N MET A 161 1.51 -5.70 -16.60
CA MET A 161 1.39 -5.29 -15.20
C MET A 161 0.78 -3.90 -15.08
N PHE A 162 1.30 -2.91 -15.81
CA PHE A 162 0.76 -1.54 -15.82
C PHE A 162 -0.65 -1.50 -16.39
N ASP A 163 -0.92 -2.24 -17.46
CA ASP A 163 -2.27 -2.40 -18.01
C ASP A 163 -3.28 -2.89 -16.96
N ARG A 164 -2.89 -3.85 -16.12
CA ARG A 164 -3.75 -4.35 -15.02
C ARG A 164 -3.94 -3.29 -13.93
N LEU A 165 -2.91 -2.52 -13.59
CA LEU A 165 -3.02 -1.43 -12.62
C LEU A 165 -3.99 -0.36 -13.14
N GLU A 166 -3.80 0.07 -14.38
CA GLU A 166 -4.59 1.13 -15.04
C GLU A 166 -6.06 0.73 -15.22
N ARG A 167 -6.35 -0.52 -15.63
CA ARG A 167 -7.73 -1.03 -15.72
C ARG A 167 -8.45 -1.03 -14.37
N ASN A 168 -7.70 -1.13 -13.28
CA ASN A 168 -8.21 -1.03 -11.91
C ASN A 168 -8.18 0.41 -11.36
N ASN A 169 -7.91 1.42 -12.20
CA ASN A 169 -7.76 2.82 -11.82
C ASN A 169 -6.66 3.07 -10.78
N ILE A 170 -5.60 2.25 -10.79
CA ILE A 170 -4.43 2.39 -9.93
C ILE A 170 -3.30 3.04 -10.74
N LEU A 171 -2.96 4.27 -10.37
CA LEU A 171 -1.78 4.99 -10.88
C LEU A 171 -0.61 4.72 -9.94
N PHE A 172 0.05 3.58 -10.16
CA PHE A 172 1.08 3.05 -9.25
C PHE A 172 2.21 4.05 -9.00
N VAL A 173 2.40 4.41 -7.72
CA VAL A 173 3.31 5.48 -7.30
C VAL A 173 4.74 4.96 -7.20
N ASP A 174 4.97 3.91 -6.40
CA ASP A 174 6.31 3.44 -6.07
C ASP A 174 6.83 2.42 -7.09
N THR A 175 7.24 2.95 -8.24
CA THR A 175 7.76 2.20 -9.39
C THR A 175 9.23 1.80 -9.25
N THR A 176 9.74 1.69 -8.03
CA THR A 176 11.12 1.22 -7.80
C THR A 176 11.23 -0.29 -7.99
N GLU A 177 12.40 -0.76 -8.44
CA GLU A 177 12.69 -2.18 -8.67
C GLU A 177 12.66 -3.06 -7.41
N THR A 178 12.56 -2.44 -6.23
CA THR A 178 12.38 -3.12 -4.94
C THR A 178 10.94 -3.45 -4.62
N ASN A 179 9.98 -2.76 -5.26
CA ASN A 179 8.55 -2.89 -4.99
C ASN A 179 7.80 -3.70 -6.05
N VAL A 180 8.54 -4.39 -6.91
CA VAL A 180 8.00 -5.30 -7.90
C VAL A 180 8.77 -6.61 -7.86
N LEU A 181 8.04 -7.72 -7.86
CA LEU A 181 8.58 -9.07 -7.98
C LEU A 181 8.32 -9.59 -9.39
N TYR A 182 9.29 -10.27 -9.98
CA TYR A 182 9.15 -11.01 -11.23
C TYR A 182 9.03 -12.51 -10.94
N ASP A 183 7.88 -13.07 -11.30
CA ASP A 183 7.64 -14.51 -11.27
C ASP A 183 7.95 -15.10 -12.65
N ARG A 184 9.02 -15.90 -12.71
CA ARG A 184 9.47 -16.57 -13.94
C ARG A 184 8.54 -17.69 -14.38
N ASP A 185 7.89 -18.37 -13.45
CA ASP A 185 7.05 -19.53 -13.76
C ASP A 185 5.77 -19.09 -14.47
N THR A 186 5.25 -17.92 -14.10
CA THR A 186 4.04 -17.35 -14.70
C THR A 186 4.32 -16.22 -15.70
N ASN A 187 5.57 -15.79 -15.82
CA ASN A 187 5.99 -14.60 -16.57
C ASN A 187 5.17 -13.35 -16.17
N ARG A 188 5.15 -13.02 -14.87
CA ARG A 188 4.39 -11.87 -14.36
C ARG A 188 5.22 -10.99 -13.46
N PHE A 189 5.10 -9.68 -13.67
CA PHE A 189 5.51 -8.70 -12.68
C PHE A 189 4.35 -8.42 -11.72
N ASN A 190 4.68 -8.43 -10.43
CA ASN A 190 3.74 -8.38 -9.31
C ASN A 190 4.17 -7.25 -8.35
N PRO A 191 3.40 -6.15 -8.25
CA PRO A 191 3.70 -5.05 -7.32
C PRO A 191 3.33 -5.42 -5.88
N ILE A 192 4.14 -5.05 -4.89
CA ILE A 192 3.95 -5.48 -3.48
C ILE A 192 3.53 -4.36 -2.52
N ASP A 193 3.95 -3.11 -2.75
CA ASP A 193 3.60 -1.95 -1.93
C ASP A 193 2.74 -0.98 -2.75
N ILE A 194 1.48 -1.35 -2.97
CA ILE A 194 0.62 -0.69 -3.95
C ILE A 194 -0.05 0.54 -3.34
N SER A 195 0.36 1.70 -3.82
CA SER A 195 -0.36 2.97 -3.62
C SER A 195 -0.66 3.62 -4.97
N SER A 196 -1.74 4.39 -5.02
CA SER A 196 -2.17 5.13 -6.21
C SER A 196 -2.14 6.63 -6.00
N TYR A 197 -1.72 7.38 -7.02
CA TYR A 197 -2.03 8.81 -7.09
C TYR A 197 -3.54 9.04 -7.07
N ASN A 198 -3.98 10.12 -6.42
CA ASN A 198 -5.39 10.49 -6.34
C ASN A 198 -5.70 11.69 -7.25
N LEU A 199 -6.38 11.43 -8.36
CA LEU A 199 -6.83 12.48 -9.29
C LEU A 199 -8.13 13.17 -8.83
N LYS A 200 -8.91 12.56 -7.93
CA LYS A 200 -10.27 13.00 -7.58
C LYS A 200 -10.32 14.20 -6.62
N HIS A 201 -9.24 14.52 -5.93
CA HIS A 201 -9.18 15.65 -4.99
C HIS A 201 -8.37 16.84 -5.52
N THR A 202 -8.09 16.83 -6.83
CA THR A 202 -7.28 17.88 -7.44
C THR A 202 -8.14 18.76 -8.35
N ASP A 203 -8.57 19.90 -7.84
CA ASP A 203 -9.37 20.89 -8.59
C ASP A 203 -8.54 21.71 -9.60
N SER A 204 -7.20 21.65 -9.49
CA SER A 204 -6.29 22.37 -10.38
C SER A 204 -5.80 21.48 -11.52
N LYS A 205 -6.04 21.91 -12.76
CA LYS A 205 -5.51 21.25 -13.96
C LYS A 205 -3.99 21.07 -13.89
N ASP A 206 -3.25 22.09 -13.47
CA ASP A 206 -1.79 22.03 -13.37
C ASP A 206 -1.30 20.91 -12.44
N ARG A 207 -2.07 20.61 -11.40
CA ARG A 207 -1.73 19.57 -10.44
C ARG A 207 -2.15 18.18 -10.92
N GLN A 208 -3.23 18.07 -11.72
CA GLN A 208 -3.55 16.84 -12.44
C GLN A 208 -2.46 16.51 -13.47
N ASP A 209 -2.03 17.52 -14.24
CA ASP A 209 -0.96 17.38 -15.23
C ASP A 209 0.35 16.94 -14.55
N SER A 210 0.71 17.54 -13.40
CA SER A 210 1.89 17.12 -12.61
C SER A 210 1.81 15.68 -12.08
N ILE A 211 0.62 15.23 -11.66
CA ILE A 211 0.40 13.84 -11.25
C ILE A 211 0.60 12.90 -12.43
N ILE A 212 0.01 13.22 -13.59
CA ILE A 212 0.12 12.41 -14.81
C ILE A 212 1.58 12.34 -15.27
N GLU A 213 2.30 13.46 -15.26
CA GLU A 213 3.74 13.50 -15.58
C GLU A 213 4.57 12.63 -14.63
N SER A 214 4.30 12.71 -13.32
CA SER A 214 4.99 11.89 -12.31
C SER A 214 4.72 10.40 -12.52
N TYR A 215 3.46 10.03 -12.77
CA TYR A 215 3.06 8.66 -13.07
C TYR A 215 3.74 8.13 -14.34
N ILE A 216 3.70 8.89 -15.44
CA ILE A 216 4.35 8.51 -16.71
C ILE A 216 5.86 8.37 -16.53
N GLY A 217 6.49 9.29 -15.79
CA GLY A 217 7.92 9.24 -15.46
C GLY A 217 8.29 7.95 -14.72
N GLY A 218 7.56 7.62 -13.65
CA GLY A 218 7.78 6.39 -12.87
C GLY A 218 7.53 5.11 -13.69
N LYS A 219 6.43 5.07 -14.44
CA LYS A 219 6.09 3.96 -15.33
C LYS A 219 7.21 3.70 -16.34
N ASN A 220 7.67 4.74 -17.02
CA ASN A 220 8.75 4.63 -18.02
C ASN A 220 10.08 4.23 -17.37
N TYR A 221 10.39 4.74 -16.18
CA TYR A 221 11.59 4.35 -15.43
C TYR A 221 11.62 2.83 -15.17
N LEU A 222 10.53 2.27 -14.64
CA LEU A 222 10.48 0.84 -14.34
C LEU A 222 10.50 -0.02 -15.60
N ILE A 223 9.75 0.36 -16.64
CA ILE A 223 9.76 -0.33 -17.94
C ILE A 223 11.20 -0.37 -18.47
N ASN A 224 11.88 0.77 -18.56
CA ASN A 224 13.26 0.83 -19.06
C ASN A 224 14.23 0.01 -18.19
N THR A 225 14.02 -0.02 -16.87
CA THR A 225 14.80 -0.84 -15.94
C THR A 225 14.64 -2.33 -16.25
N VAL A 226 13.43 -2.78 -16.54
CA VAL A 226 13.15 -4.16 -16.96
C VAL A 226 13.77 -4.45 -18.32
N LEU A 227 13.57 -3.57 -19.32
CA LEU A 227 14.11 -3.77 -20.68
C LEU A 227 15.63 -3.90 -20.68
N ASN A 228 16.33 -3.13 -19.85
CA ASN A 228 17.79 -3.21 -19.71
C ASN A 228 18.30 -4.51 -19.06
N LYS A 229 17.40 -5.30 -18.46
CA LYS A 229 17.71 -6.60 -17.85
C LYS A 229 17.36 -7.77 -18.78
N ILE A 230 16.79 -7.53 -19.96
CA ILE A 230 16.43 -8.56 -20.93
C ILE A 230 17.66 -9.00 -21.73
N GLU A 231 17.82 -10.32 -21.92
CA GLU A 231 18.83 -10.94 -22.79
C GLU A 231 18.23 -11.49 -24.09
#